data_AF-A0A2R6MH87-F1
#
_entry.id   AF-A0A2R6MH87-F1
#
_cell.length_a   1.000
_cell.length_b   1.000
_cell.length_c   1.000
_cell.angle_alpha   90.00
_cell.angle_beta   90.00
_cell.angle_gamma   90.00
#
_symmetry.space_group_name_H-M   'P 1'
#
loop_
_entity.id
_entity.type
_entity.pdbx_description
1 polymer ?
#
loop_
_entity_poly.entity_id
_entity_poly.type
_entity_poly.pdbx_seq_one_letter_code
_entity_poly.pdbx_strand_id
1 'polypeptide(L)'
;MHGNHDETVELTTKQRRQLRAGGTAVAARTRELLPKGFVIGAELIDGHDGVQAAVAVRPPNGTVVSAGFQLSEFDDGDTDDIAQQIAAGAALEAMSNPSRHQQTGR
;
A
#
# COMPACT_ATOMS: atom_id res chain seq x y z
N MET A 1 -1.76 -8.92 40.15
CA MET A 1 -2.40 -8.19 39.04
C MET A 1 -1.49 -7.02 38.70
N HIS A 2 -0.62 -7.14 37.69
CA HIS A 2 0.30 -6.08 37.25
C HIS A 2 0.68 -6.33 35.78
N GLY A 3 0.70 -5.30 34.93
CA GLY A 3 1.60 -5.24 33.78
C GLY A 3 1.01 -4.96 32.38
N ASN A 4 0.09 -5.80 31.88
CA ASN A 4 -0.02 -5.95 30.42
C ASN A 4 -0.67 -4.80 29.62
N HIS A 5 -1.31 -3.81 30.25
CA HIS A 5 -2.06 -2.79 29.49
C HIS A 5 -1.17 -1.70 28.88
N ASP A 6 0.02 -1.45 29.45
CA ASP A 6 0.92 -0.39 28.97
C ASP A 6 1.82 -0.91 27.85
N GLU A 7 2.41 -2.10 28.04
CA GLU A 7 3.26 -2.75 27.02
C GLU A 7 2.49 -3.04 25.72
N THR A 8 1.22 -3.46 25.81
CA THR A 8 0.40 -3.72 24.60
C THR A 8 0.07 -2.43 23.84
N VAL A 9 -0.19 -1.32 24.54
CA VAL A 9 -0.47 -0.01 23.92
C VAL A 9 0.80 0.61 23.31
N GLU A 10 1.94 0.48 23.99
CA GLU A 10 3.24 0.93 23.46
C GLU A 10 3.67 0.11 22.24
N LEU A 11 3.53 -1.22 22.28
CA LEU A 11 3.80 -2.09 21.14
C LEU A 11 2.91 -1.72 19.96
N THR A 12 1.59 -1.55 20.18
CA THR A 12 0.65 -1.10 19.13
C THR A 12 1.08 0.23 18.53
N THR A 13 1.52 1.18 19.36
CA THR A 13 1.95 2.50 18.87
C THR A 13 3.25 2.43 18.07
N LYS A 14 4.23 1.64 18.49
CA LYS A 14 5.48 1.41 17.77
C LYS A 14 5.25 0.66 16.47
N GLN A 15 4.43 -0.40 16.48
CA GLN A 15 4.04 -1.18 15.30
C GLN A 15 3.36 -0.30 14.25
N ARG A 16 2.39 0.53 14.65
CA ARG A 16 1.75 1.51 13.76
C ARG A 16 2.75 2.49 13.16
N ARG A 17 3.69 2.98 13.96
CA ARG A 17 4.73 3.91 13.47
C ARG A 17 5.60 3.25 12.43
N GLN A 18 6.02 2.01 12.68
CA GLN A 18 6.87 1.25 11.77
C GLN A 18 6.13 0.90 10.47
N LEU A 19 4.88 0.43 10.56
CA LEU A 19 4.00 0.22 9.41
C LEU A 19 3.78 1.48 8.59
N ARG A 20 3.54 2.62 9.25
CA ARG A 20 3.38 3.89 8.55
C ARG A 20 4.66 4.30 7.83
N ALA A 21 5.80 4.15 8.48
CA ALA A 21 7.10 4.44 7.87
C ALA A 21 7.37 3.53 6.68
N GLY A 22 7.14 2.22 6.84
CA GLY A 22 7.25 1.22 5.78
C GLY A 22 6.31 1.51 4.60
N GLY A 23 5.02 1.72 4.85
CA GLY A 23 4.05 2.06 3.81
C GLY A 23 4.41 3.36 3.08
N THR A 24 4.94 4.34 3.80
CA THR A 24 5.45 5.59 3.18
C THR A 24 6.69 5.32 2.33
N ALA A 25 7.61 4.45 2.77
CA ALA A 25 8.79 4.07 2.01
C ALA A 25 8.41 3.30 0.73
N VAL A 26 7.50 2.32 0.81
CA VAL A 26 6.94 1.61 -0.35
C VAL A 26 6.31 2.61 -1.31
N ALA A 27 5.43 3.48 -0.81
CA ALA A 27 4.77 4.51 -1.63
C ALA A 27 5.77 5.43 -2.35
N ALA A 28 6.86 5.83 -1.66
CA ALA A 28 7.92 6.63 -2.25
C ALA A 28 8.66 5.85 -3.36
N ARG A 29 9.05 4.60 -3.09
CA ARG A 29 9.72 3.72 -4.07
C ARG A 29 8.85 3.45 -5.29
N THR A 30 7.59 3.09 -5.10
CA THR A 30 6.62 2.90 -6.19
C THR A 30 6.49 4.15 -7.05
N ARG A 31 6.57 5.35 -6.46
CA ARG A 31 6.53 6.61 -7.19
C ARG A 31 7.77 6.86 -8.03
N GLU A 32 8.94 6.40 -7.58
CA GLU A 32 10.18 6.48 -8.35
C GLU A 32 10.16 5.55 -9.57
N LEU A 33 9.48 4.40 -9.45
CA LEU A 33 9.32 3.41 -10.52
C LEU A 33 8.29 3.83 -11.59
N LEU A 34 7.33 4.69 -11.24
CA LEU A 34 6.22 5.06 -12.13
C LEU A 34 6.39 6.46 -12.75
N PRO A 35 5.86 6.68 -13.98
CA PRO A 35 5.86 7.99 -14.61
C PRO A 35 5.06 9.04 -13.83
N LYS A 36 5.31 10.32 -14.14
CA LYS A 36 4.56 11.45 -13.60
C LYS A 36 3.07 11.31 -13.97
N GLY A 37 2.18 11.43 -12.99
CA GLY A 37 0.72 11.34 -13.19
C GLY A 37 0.04 10.24 -12.36
N PHE A 38 0.80 9.29 -11.83
CA PHE A 38 0.30 8.33 -10.85
C PHE A 38 0.22 9.00 -9.47
N VAL A 39 -0.92 8.86 -8.80
CA VAL A 39 -1.11 9.35 -7.42
C VAL A 39 -0.96 8.16 -6.49
N ILE A 40 -0.03 8.25 -5.54
CA ILE A 40 0.29 7.15 -4.64
C ILE A 40 0.11 7.64 -3.21
N GLY A 41 -0.53 6.83 -2.37
CA GLY A 41 -0.77 7.11 -0.95
C GLY A 41 -0.60 5.85 -0.11
N ALA A 42 -0.26 6.04 1.16
CA ALA A 42 -0.18 4.98 2.15
C ALA A 42 -1.08 5.33 3.34
N GLU A 43 -1.89 4.38 3.78
CA GLU A 43 -2.79 4.51 4.92
C GLU A 43 -2.65 3.32 5.85
N LEU A 44 -2.90 3.52 7.14
CA LEU A 44 -2.98 2.44 8.12
C LEU A 44 -4.44 2.00 8.23
N ILE A 45 -4.68 0.69 8.14
CA ILE A 45 -6.00 0.10 8.25
C ILE A 45 -6.00 -0.80 9.48
N ASP A 46 -7.00 -0.64 10.34
CA ASP A 46 -7.26 -1.57 11.44
C ASP A 46 -7.99 -2.81 10.87
N GLY A 47 -7.29 -3.94 10.83
CA GLY A 47 -7.81 -5.23 10.37
C GLY A 47 -8.18 -6.17 11.52
N HIS A 48 -8.73 -7.34 11.17
CA HIS A 48 -9.11 -8.35 12.16
C HIS A 48 -7.89 -8.96 12.90
N ASP A 49 -6.75 -9.07 12.22
CA ASP A 49 -5.50 -9.63 12.78
C ASP A 49 -4.60 -8.57 13.44
N GLY A 50 -5.02 -7.30 13.39
CA GLY A 50 -4.25 -6.16 13.88
C GLY A 50 -4.15 -5.05 12.86
N VAL A 51 -3.30 -4.07 13.15
CA VAL A 51 -3.05 -2.95 12.25
C VAL A 51 -2.17 -3.38 11.08
N GLN A 52 -2.55 -2.97 9.88
CA GLN A 52 -1.82 -3.20 8.64
C GLN A 52 -1.64 -1.88 7.90
N ALA A 53 -0.65 -1.81 7.01
CA ALA A 53 -0.51 -0.68 6.11
C ALA A 53 -1.06 -1.07 4.74
N ALA A 54 -1.68 -0.11 4.07
CA ALA A 54 -2.16 -0.26 2.71
C ALA A 54 -1.62 0.85 1.84
N VAL A 55 -1.08 0.47 0.68
CA VAL A 55 -0.65 1.41 -0.34
C VAL A 55 -1.64 1.39 -1.49
N ALA A 56 -2.17 2.57 -1.79
CA ALA A 56 -3.08 2.80 -2.89
C ALA A 56 -2.37 3.59 -3.99
N VAL A 57 -2.46 3.09 -5.22
CA VAL A 57 -1.94 3.72 -6.43
C VAL A 57 -3.09 3.98 -7.38
N ARG A 58 -3.28 5.24 -7.76
CA ARG A 58 -4.25 5.67 -8.75
C ARG A 58 -3.54 6.03 -10.05
N PRO A 59 -3.68 5.21 -11.11
CA PRO A 59 -3.26 5.58 -12.45
C PRO A 59 -4.10 6.75 -13.00
N PRO A 60 -3.54 7.59 -13.88
CA PRO A 60 -4.29 8.70 -14.49
C PRO A 60 -5.43 8.24 -15.41
N ASN A 61 -5.31 7.04 -16.00
CA ASN A 61 -6.28 6.48 -16.93
C ASN A 61 -6.92 5.17 -16.42
N GLY A 62 -7.01 4.95 -15.11
CA GLY A 62 -7.41 3.65 -14.55
C GLY A 62 -8.10 3.69 -13.19
N THR A 63 -8.37 2.50 -12.67
CA THR A 63 -8.92 2.31 -11.32
C THR A 63 -7.80 2.30 -10.28
N VAL A 64 -8.12 2.66 -9.05
CA VAL A 64 -7.18 2.59 -7.93
C VAL A 64 -6.80 1.13 -7.66
N VAL A 65 -5.50 0.83 -7.67
CA VAL A 65 -4.92 -0.44 -7.24
C VAL A 65 -4.46 -0.27 -5.81
N SER A 66 -4.88 -1.16 -4.91
CA SER A 66 -4.47 -1.12 -3.51
C SER A 66 -3.88 -2.45 -3.09
N ALA A 67 -2.79 -2.41 -2.33
CA ALA A 67 -2.17 -3.57 -1.71
C ALA A 67 -2.05 -3.34 -0.20
N GLY A 68 -2.54 -4.29 0.59
CA GLY A 68 -2.39 -4.31 2.04
C GLY A 68 -1.28 -5.27 2.45
N PHE A 69 -0.54 -4.90 3.49
CA PHE A 69 0.58 -5.69 4.02
C PHE A 69 0.76 -5.44 5.51
N GLN A 70 1.24 -6.48 6.20
CA GLN A 70 1.41 -6.48 7.66
C GLN A 70 2.85 -6.17 8.07
N LEU A 71 3.07 -5.92 9.36
CA LEU A 71 4.40 -5.57 9.85
C LEU A 71 5.40 -6.73 9.69
N SER A 72 4.91 -7.97 9.75
CA SER A 72 5.70 -9.17 9.50
C SER A 72 6.23 -9.28 8.06
N GLU A 73 5.64 -8.54 7.13
CA GLU A 73 6.06 -8.47 5.72
C GLU A 73 7.04 -7.30 5.47
N PHE A 74 7.29 -6.47 6.48
CA PHE A 74 8.26 -5.38 6.42
C PHE A 74 9.60 -5.82 7.04
N ASP A 75 10.45 -6.46 6.24
CA ASP A 75 11.88 -6.59 6.52
C ASP A 75 12.71 -5.70 5.56
N ASP A 76 13.95 -5.39 5.95
CA ASP A 76 14.90 -4.56 5.19
C ASP A 76 15.33 -5.28 3.88
N GLY A 77 14.43 -5.30 2.90
CA GLY A 77 14.59 -5.93 1.59
C GLY A 77 13.27 -6.01 0.83
N ASP A 78 12.17 -6.26 1.54
CA ASP A 78 10.85 -6.44 0.94
C ASP A 78 10.21 -5.14 0.44
N THR A 79 10.63 -3.97 0.96
CA THR A 79 10.04 -2.68 0.58
C THR A 79 10.17 -2.40 -0.92
N ASP A 80 11.31 -2.76 -1.53
CA ASP A 80 11.55 -2.55 -2.96
C ASP A 80 10.75 -3.55 -3.81
N ASP A 81 10.74 -4.82 -3.39
CA ASP A 81 9.99 -5.88 -4.07
C ASP A 81 8.49 -5.60 -4.05
N ILE A 82 7.94 -5.26 -2.89
CA ILE A 82 6.54 -4.82 -2.72
C ILE A 82 6.26 -3.59 -3.60
N ALA A 83 7.15 -2.60 -3.60
CA ALA A 83 6.99 -1.41 -4.43
C ALA A 83 6.95 -1.75 -5.92
N GLN A 84 7.77 -2.71 -6.37
CA GLN A 84 7.81 -3.19 -7.74
C GLN A 84 6.55 -3.99 -8.11
N GLN A 85 6.06 -4.86 -7.23
CA GLN A 85 4.79 -5.58 -7.43
C GLN A 85 3.62 -4.61 -7.61
N ILE A 86 3.52 -3.61 -6.74
CA ILE A 86 2.48 -2.58 -6.80
C ILE A 86 2.62 -1.73 -8.08
N ALA A 87 3.84 -1.31 -8.42
CA ALA A 87 4.11 -0.56 -9.63
C ALA A 87 3.71 -1.35 -10.88
N ALA A 88 4.07 -2.63 -10.94
CA ALA A 88 3.70 -3.53 -12.04
C ALA A 88 2.18 -3.67 -12.18
N GLY A 89 1.47 -3.88 -11.07
CA GLY A 89 0.00 -3.94 -11.07
C GLY A 89 -0.65 -2.63 -11.56
N ALA A 90 -0.19 -1.48 -11.05
CA ALA A 90 -0.70 -0.18 -11.46
C ALA A 90 -0.39 0.14 -12.94
N ALA A 91 0.78 -0.24 -13.44
CA ALA A 91 1.15 -0.09 -14.83
C ALA A 91 0.29 -0.98 -15.74
N LEU A 92 0.09 -2.25 -15.37
CA LEU A 92 -0.80 -3.18 -16.07
C LEU A 92 -2.23 -2.65 -16.14
N GLU A 93 -2.76 -2.08 -15.05
CA GLU A 93 -4.09 -1.47 -15.05
C GLU A 93 -4.18 -0.24 -15.96
N ALA A 94 -3.15 0.62 -15.96
CA ALA A 94 -3.08 1.75 -16.88
C ALA A 94 -3.05 1.30 -18.36
N MET A 95 -2.39 0.17 -18.64
CA MET A 95 -2.29 -0.43 -19.98
C MET A 95 -3.52 -1.22 -20.40
N SER A 96 -4.23 -1.85 -19.44
CA SER A 96 -5.42 -2.68 -19.69
C SER A 96 -6.70 -1.85 -19.73
N ASN A 97 -6.66 -0.61 -19.24
CA ASN A 97 -7.75 0.36 -19.36
C ASN A 97 -7.48 1.48 -20.39
N PRO A 98 -7.00 1.22 -21.63
CA PRO A 98 -6.70 2.26 -22.62
C PRO A 98 -7.98 2.75 -23.32
N SER A 99 -9.02 3.10 -22.55
CA SER A 99 -10.41 3.37 -22.95
C SER A 99 -11.32 2.16 -22.75
N ARG A 100 -12.21 2.26 -21.75
CA ARG A 100 -13.56 1.67 -21.87
C ARG A 100 -14.23 2.32 -23.07
N HIS A 101 -13.97 1.77 -24.26
CA HIS A 101 -14.90 1.87 -25.36
C HIS A 101 -16.23 1.32 -24.83
N GLN A 102 -17.21 2.21 -24.77
CA GLN A 102 -18.64 1.96 -24.62
C GLN A 102 -19.04 0.49 -24.81
N GLN A 103 -19.25 -0.24 -23.70
CA GLN A 103 -20.12 -1.41 -23.70
C GLN A 103 -21.51 -0.99 -23.20
N THR A 104 -22.11 -0.01 -23.90
CA THR A 104 -23.56 0.09 -24.00
C THR A 104 -24.00 -0.98 -24.98
N GLY A 105 -24.48 -2.09 -24.44
CA GLY A 105 -24.96 -3.21 -25.26
C GLY A 105 -25.84 -4.16 -24.48
N ARG A 106 -27.03 -3.72 -24.08
CA ARG A 106 -28.31 -4.30 -24.54
C ARG A 106 -29.51 -3.59 -23.94
#